data_AF-A0A958H8B6-F1
#
_entry.id   AF-A0A958H8B6-F1
#
_cell.length_a   1.000
_cell.length_b   1.000
_cell.length_c   1.000
_cell.angle_alpha   90.00
_cell.angle_beta   90.00
_cell.angle_gamma   90.00
#
_symmetry.space_group_name_H-M   'P 1'
#
loop_
_entity.id
_entity.type
_entity.pdbx_description
1 polymer ?
#
loop_
_entity_poly.entity_id
_entity_poly.type
_entity_poly.pdbx_seq_one_letter_code
_entity_poly.pdbx_strand_id
1 'polypeptide(L)' 'MTVVLDQVVAEQAPHWDMLPDPRRDLHAQDPELFSAIEQEWLRQQTGIELIASENYVSPAVL' A
#
# COMPACT_ATOMS: atom_id res chain seq x y z
N MET A 1 38.41 20.41 2.79
CA MET A 1 37.71 19.31 3.48
C MET A 1 36.60 18.88 2.56
N THR A 2 36.88 17.90 1.70
CA THR A 2 35.97 17.44 0.65
C THR A 2 35.01 16.44 1.27
N VAL A 3 33.73 16.77 1.30
CA VAL A 3 32.67 15.83 1.70
C VAL A 3 32.53 14.83 0.57
N VAL A 4 32.97 13.59 0.81
CA VAL A 4 32.69 12.46 -0.07
C VAL A 4 31.20 12.13 0.13
N LEU A 5 30.40 12.26 -0.93
CA LEU A 5 29.06 11.71 -0.96
C LEU A 5 29.22 10.19 -1.01
N ASP A 6 29.32 9.60 0.19
CA ASP A 6 29.36 8.16 0.34
C ASP A 6 28.11 7.61 -0.34
N GLN A 7 28.34 6.73 -1.30
CA GLN A 7 27.28 6.16 -2.11
C GLN A 7 26.39 5.37 -1.16
N VAL A 8 25.18 5.86 -0.91
CA VAL A 8 24.10 5.00 -0.42
C VAL A 8 23.86 4.02 -1.56
N VAL A 9 24.58 2.91 -1.53
CA VAL A 9 24.25 1.73 -2.30
C VAL A 9 22.87 1.36 -1.78
N ALA A 10 21.83 1.78 -2.52
CA ALA A 10 20.48 1.32 -2.28
C ALA A 10 20.53 -0.20 -2.49
N GLU A 11 20.73 -0.94 -1.40
CA GLU A 11 20.37 -2.35 -1.36
C GLU A 11 18.93 -2.39 -1.88
N GLN A 12 18.74 -3.07 -3.01
CA GLN A 12 17.43 -3.18 -3.64
C GLN A 12 16.51 -3.83 -2.62
N ALA A 13 15.68 -3.03 -1.96
CA ALA A 13 14.64 -3.55 -1.10
C ALA A 13 13.82 -4.55 -1.92
N PRO A 14 13.42 -5.70 -1.34
CA PRO A 14 12.60 -6.66 -2.06
C PRO A 14 11.37 -5.92 -2.63
N HIS A 15 11.06 -6.22 -3.89
CA HIS A 15 9.83 -5.68 -4.49
C HIS A 15 8.65 -6.08 -3.60
N TRP A 16 7.73 -5.14 -3.37
CA TRP A 16 6.73 -5.25 -2.32
C TRP A 16 5.79 -6.46 -2.50
N ASP A 17 5.69 -7.00 -3.72
CA ASP A 17 4.93 -8.21 -4.05
C ASP A 17 5.58 -9.51 -3.55
N MET A 18 6.85 -9.46 -3.14
CA MET A 18 7.60 -10.59 -2.56
C MET A 18 7.48 -10.65 -1.04
N LEU A 19 6.86 -9.65 -0.41
CA LEU A 19 6.66 -9.58 1.02
C LEU A 19 5.42 -10.40 1.44
N PRO A 20 5.37 -10.87 2.71
CA PRO A 20 4.14 -11.41 3.27
C PRO A 20 2.98 -10.44 3.09
N ASP A 21 1.78 -10.98 2.86
CA ASP A 21 0.58 -10.18 2.64
C ASP A 21 0.39 -9.17 3.79
N PRO A 22 0.56 -7.86 3.54
CA PRO A 22 0.59 -6.83 4.59
C PRO A 22 -0.77 -6.71 5.31
N ARG A 23 -1.84 -7.21 4.69
CA ARG A 23 -3.19 -7.24 5.29
C ARG A 23 -3.24 -8.15 6.52
N ARG A 24 -2.49 -9.25 6.51
CA ARG A 24 -2.46 -10.20 7.65
C ARG A 24 -1.77 -9.55 8.85
N ASP A 25 -0.68 -8.85 8.59
CA ASP A 25 0.07 -8.14 9.62
C ASP A 25 -0.73 -6.95 10.15
N LEU A 26 -1.42 -6.21 9.28
CA LEU A 26 -2.30 -5.13 9.69
C LEU A 26 -3.46 -5.63 10.56
N HIS A 27 -4.12 -6.72 10.17
CA HIS A 27 -5.20 -7.30 10.97
C HIS A 27 -4.73 -7.72 12.37
N ALA A 28 -3.48 -8.22 12.50
CA ALA A 28 -2.92 -8.60 13.79
C ALA A 28 -2.52 -7.38 14.66
N GLN A 29 -2.01 -6.32 14.04
CA GLN A 29 -1.51 -5.13 14.73
C GLN A 29 -2.62 -4.14 15.08
N ASP A 30 -3.54 -3.91 14.14
CA ASP A 30 -4.65 -2.96 14.27
C ASP A 30 -5.93 -3.52 13.60
N PRO A 31 -6.72 -4.33 14.35
CA PRO A 31 -7.96 -4.91 13.84
C PRO A 31 -9.03 -3.86 13.50
N GLU A 32 -9.02 -2.69 14.16
CA GLU A 32 -10.01 -1.63 13.95
C GLU A 32 -9.76 -0.96 12.59
N LEU A 33 -8.51 -0.57 12.32
CA LEU A 33 -8.13 0.00 11.03
C LEU A 33 -8.33 -1.00 9.89
N PHE A 34 -7.96 -2.28 10.11
CA PHE A 34 -8.23 -3.33 9.15
C PHE A 34 -9.73 -3.42 8.80
N SER A 35 -10.59 -3.43 9.82
CA SER A 35 -12.04 -3.50 9.60
C SER A 35 -12.57 -2.29 8.82
N ALA A 36 -12.05 -1.09 9.08
CA ALA A 36 -12.42 0.11 8.34
C ALA A 36 -12.03 0.03 6.84
N ILE A 37 -10.84 -0.51 6.54
CA ILE A 37 -10.39 -0.71 5.16
C ILE A 37 -11.27 -1.74 4.44
N GLU A 38 -11.61 -2.86 5.09
CA GLU A 38 -12.48 -3.88 4.50
C GLU A 38 -13.89 -3.36 4.22
N GLN A 39 -14.43 -2.52 5.10
CA GLN A 39 -15.72 -1.85 4.88
C GLN A 39 -15.68 -0.90 3.67
N GLU A 40 -14.60 -0.14 3.50
CA GLU A 40 -14.41 0.74 2.35
C GLU A 40 -14.20 -0.03 1.05
N TRP A 41 -13.44 -1.14 1.10
CA TRP A 41 -13.30 -2.03 -0.04
C TRP A 41 -14.66 -2.58 -0.51
N LEU A 42 -15.51 -3.00 0.43
CA LEU A 42 -16.87 -3.44 0.13
C LEU A 42 -17.73 -2.32 -0.47
N ARG A 43 -17.63 -1.09 0.06
CA ARG A 43 -18.34 0.08 -0.47
C ARG A 43 -17.96 0.33 -1.93
N GLN A 44 -16.67 0.35 -2.25
CA GLN A 44 -16.17 0.56 -3.62
C GLN A 44 -16.60 -0.57 -4.56
N GLN A 45 -16.56 -1.82 -4.09
CA GLN A 45 -16.90 -3.00 -4.90
C GLN A 45 -18.40 -3.07 -5.25
N THR A 46 -19.27 -2.53 -4.38
CA THR A 46 -20.73 -2.60 -4.51
C THR A 46 -21.35 -1.29 -5.00
N GLY A 47 -20.64 -0.18 -4.86
CA GLY A 47 -21.03 1.14 -5.35
C GLY A 47 -20.71 1.33 -6.82
N ILE A 48 -21.56 2.10 -7.52
CA ILE A 48 -21.22 2.64 -8.83
C ILE A 48 -20.56 3.99 -8.59
N GLU A 49 -19.25 4.06 -8.80
CA GLU A 49 -18.51 5.31 -8.63
C GLU A 49 -18.67 6.20 -9.86
N LEU A 50 -19.31 7.36 -9.68
CA LEU A 50 -19.62 8.33 -10.74
C LEU A 50 -18.88 9.66 -10.58
N ILE A 51 -17.94 9.72 -9.63
CA ILE A 51 -17.13 10.91 -9.37
C ILE A 51 -16.00 10.95 -10.39
N ALA A 52 -16.01 11.93 -11.28
CA ALA A 52 -15.08 12.00 -12.42
C ALA A 52 -13.60 12.11 -12.04
N SER A 53 -13.31 12.58 -10.82
CA SER A 53 -11.94 12.69 -10.30
C SER A 53 -11.43 11.42 -9.60
N GLU A 54 -12.31 10.44 -9.36
CA GLU A 54 -11.95 9.19 -8.69
C GLU A 54 -11.63 8.09 -9.71
N ASN A 55 -10.73 7.18 -9.33
CA ASN A 55 -10.33 6.05 -10.15
C ASN A 55 -9.74 4.92 -9.30
N TYR A 56 -9.67 3.73 -9.88
CA TYR A 56 -9.00 2.58 -9.27
C TYR A 56 -7.56 2.49 -9.74
N VAL A 57 -6.65 2.42 -8.78
CA VAL A 57 -5.23 2.26 -9.04
C VAL A 57 -4.88 0.79 -9.24
N SER A 58 -3.94 0.49 -10.13
CA SER A 58 -3.48 -0.89 -10.35
C SER A 58 -2.60 -1.36 -9.18
N PRO A 59 -2.53 -2.68 -8.91
CA PRO A 59 -1.65 -3.22 -7.88
C PRO A 59 -0.19 -2.80 -8.06
N ALA A 60 0.27 -2.62 -9.30
CA ALA A 60 1.65 -2.20 -9.59
C ALA A 60 2.02 -0.81 -9.02
N VAL A 61 1.03 0.01 -8.67
CA VAL A 61 1.22 1.36 -8.11
C VAL A 61 0.94 1.40 -6.60
N LEU A 62 0.16 0.45 -6.08
CA LEU A 62 -0.09 0.29 -4.63
C LEU A 62 1.15 -0.23 -3.91
#